data_AF-K6I3G3-F1
#
_entry.id   AF-K6I3G3-F1
#
_cell.length_a   1.000
_cell.length_b   1.000
_cell.length_c   1.000
_cell.angle_alpha   90.00
_cell.angle_beta   90.00
_cell.angle_gamma   90.00
#
_symmetry.space_group_name_H-M   'P 1'
#
loop_
_entity.id
_entity.type
_entity.pdbx_description
1 polymer ?
#
loop_
_entity_poly.entity_id
_entity_poly.type
_entity_poly.pdbx_seq_one_letter_code
_entity_poly.pdbx_strand_id
1 'polypeptide(L)'
;MEQATLGGGCFWCLEAVYQMAEGVESVVSGYAAGRTKDPDYRSVCSGTTGHAEVVQITFDPKIIGYSEILEIFWISHDPTTLNRQGNDVGTQYRSIILYHSPEQKKQAEQSVQKAGKYFSDPIVTQVETLKEFYPAENYHQNYFRTNPKQAYCHYVIKPKIDKYLKTGFKVRKEGPEIV
;
A
#
# COMPACT_ATOMS: atom_id res chain seq x y z
N MET A 1 -3.45 5.64 -18.11
CA MET A 1 -2.94 5.37 -16.75
C MET A 1 -3.89 5.94 -15.73
N GLU A 2 -4.10 5.21 -14.65
CA GLU A 2 -4.84 5.62 -13.46
C GLU A 2 -3.94 5.46 -12.21
N GLN A 3 -4.23 6.20 -11.14
CA GLN A 3 -3.47 6.12 -9.89
C GLN A 3 -4.33 5.67 -8.71
N ALA A 4 -3.74 4.88 -7.81
CA ALA A 4 -4.31 4.51 -6.51
C ALA A 4 -3.33 4.89 -5.39
N THR A 5 -3.82 5.32 -4.23
CA THR A 5 -2.96 5.59 -3.06
C THR A 5 -3.47 4.84 -1.84
N LEU A 6 -2.63 3.95 -1.29
CA LEU A 6 -3.02 2.96 -0.29
C LEU A 6 -1.97 2.85 0.81
N GLY A 7 -2.40 2.78 2.07
CA GLY A 7 -1.56 2.52 3.25
C GLY A 7 -2.08 1.32 4.02
N GLY A 8 -1.18 0.46 4.51
CA GLY A 8 -1.55 -0.84 5.09
C GLY A 8 -0.45 -1.42 5.97
N GLY A 9 0.27 -0.56 6.69
CA GLY A 9 1.51 -0.88 7.39
C GLY A 9 2.73 -0.35 6.65
N CYS A 10 3.89 -0.97 6.89
CA CYS A 10 5.13 -0.60 6.23
C CYS A 10 4.98 -0.58 4.70
N PHE A 11 5.26 0.56 4.08
CA PHE A 11 5.10 0.75 2.64
C PHE A 11 5.97 -0.18 1.77
N TRP A 12 7.10 -0.68 2.27
CA TRP A 12 7.99 -1.61 1.56
C TRP A 12 7.29 -2.93 1.27
N CYS A 13 6.38 -3.34 2.17
CA CYS A 13 5.57 -4.54 1.96
C CYS A 13 4.60 -4.35 0.79
N LEU A 14 3.86 -3.24 0.77
CA LEU A 14 2.89 -2.96 -0.29
C LEU A 14 3.60 -2.71 -1.62
N GLU A 15 4.69 -1.94 -1.61
CA GLU A 15 5.53 -1.68 -2.78
C GLU A 15 5.94 -3.00 -3.43
N ALA A 16 6.54 -3.91 -2.65
CA ALA A 16 7.04 -5.16 -3.20
C ALA A 16 5.93 -6.07 -3.75
N VAL A 17 4.73 -6.05 -3.15
CA VAL A 17 3.57 -6.82 -3.67
C VAL A 17 3.04 -6.22 -4.96
N TYR A 18 2.75 -4.92 -5.00
CA TYR A 18 2.22 -4.26 -6.20
C TYR A 18 3.22 -4.23 -7.34
N GLN A 19 4.52 -4.21 -7.04
CA GLN A 19 5.52 -4.43 -8.06
C GLN A 19 5.29 -5.77 -8.77
N MET A 20 4.84 -6.85 -8.13
CA MET A 20 4.64 -8.12 -8.85
C MET A 20 3.42 -8.14 -9.78
N ALA A 21 2.49 -7.19 -9.68
CA ALA A 21 1.22 -7.24 -10.39
C ALA A 21 1.33 -6.87 -11.88
N GLU A 22 0.73 -7.67 -12.75
CA GLU A 22 0.60 -7.33 -14.17
C GLU A 22 -0.32 -6.11 -14.34
N GLY A 23 0.09 -5.17 -15.21
CA GLY A 23 -0.65 -3.92 -15.44
C GLY A 23 -0.31 -2.79 -14.47
N VAL A 24 0.46 -3.05 -13.40
CA VAL A 24 1.09 -1.99 -12.60
C VAL A 24 2.36 -1.51 -13.29
N GLU A 25 2.42 -0.21 -13.59
CA GLU A 25 3.54 0.43 -14.28
C GLU A 25 4.57 0.97 -13.29
N SER A 26 4.13 1.65 -12.22
CA SER A 26 5.02 2.18 -11.19
C SER A 26 4.39 2.15 -9.80
N VAL A 27 5.24 2.04 -8.78
CA VAL A 27 4.85 2.12 -7.38
C VAL A 27 5.84 3.01 -6.65
N VAL A 28 5.35 4.07 -6.00
CA VAL A 28 6.17 5.02 -5.26
C VAL A 28 5.77 4.98 -3.80
N SER A 29 6.72 4.66 -2.93
CA SER A 29 6.56 4.72 -1.47
C SER A 29 6.55 6.19 -1.02
N GLY A 30 5.68 6.55 -0.07
CA GLY A 30 5.56 7.94 0.38
C GLY A 30 4.70 8.14 1.62
N TYR A 31 4.44 9.41 1.90
CA TYR A 31 3.71 9.88 3.07
C TYR A 31 2.49 10.67 2.63
N ALA A 32 1.34 10.40 3.24
CA ALA A 32 0.10 11.14 2.94
C ALA A 32 -0.85 11.17 4.14
N ALA A 33 -1.91 11.97 4.02
CA ALA A 33 -2.96 12.11 5.02
C ALA A 33 -2.45 12.55 6.42
N GLY A 34 -1.37 13.32 6.45
CA GLY A 34 -0.88 14.04 7.63
C GLY A 34 -1.15 15.54 7.57
N ARG A 35 -0.58 16.26 8.54
CA ARG A 35 -0.83 17.70 8.76
C ARG A 35 0.38 18.58 8.45
N THR A 36 1.58 18.01 8.40
CA THR A 36 2.82 18.74 8.14
C THR A 36 3.13 18.71 6.65
N LYS A 37 3.64 19.83 6.13
CA LYS A 37 4.18 19.90 4.77
C LYS A 37 5.58 19.31 4.73
N ASP A 38 5.94 18.73 3.58
CA ASP A 38 7.27 18.19 3.27
C ASP A 38 7.86 17.34 4.41
N PRO A 39 7.15 16.29 4.88
CA PRO A 39 7.64 15.45 5.96
C PRO A 39 8.88 14.64 5.52
N ASP A 40 9.83 14.46 6.44
CA ASP A 40 10.89 13.46 6.29
C ASP A 40 10.57 12.17 7.06
N TYR A 41 11.28 11.08 6.76
CA TYR A 41 11.05 9.78 7.41
C TYR A 41 11.09 9.89 8.94
N ARG A 42 12.06 10.63 9.49
CA ARG A 42 12.22 10.77 10.96
C ARG A 42 11.01 11.42 11.61
N SER A 43 10.48 12.47 10.98
CA SER A 43 9.30 13.19 11.46
C SER A 43 8.06 12.29 11.40
N VAL A 44 7.90 11.48 10.36
CA VAL A 44 6.79 10.51 10.26
C VAL A 44 6.91 9.41 11.30
N CYS A 45 8.10 8.83 11.48
CA CYS A 45 8.35 7.80 12.50
C CYS A 45 8.14 8.30 13.93
N SER A 46 8.25 9.61 14.18
CA SER A 46 7.91 10.18 15.49
C SER A 46 6.42 10.11 15.83
N GLY A 47 5.56 9.86 14.84
CA GLY A 47 4.09 9.81 14.97
C GLY A 47 3.43 11.19 15.11
N THR A 48 4.18 12.28 15.12
CA THR A 48 3.64 13.62 15.40
C THR A 48 3.00 14.30 14.17
N THR A 49 3.45 13.95 12.97
CA THR A 49 3.00 14.56 11.71
C THR A 49 1.58 14.16 11.33
N GLY A 50 1.14 12.98 11.76
CA GLY A 50 -0.13 12.35 11.37
C GLY A 50 -0.12 11.66 10.01
N HIS A 51 1.00 11.70 9.28
CA HIS A 51 1.11 11.01 7.99
C HIS A 51 1.01 9.49 8.17
N ALA A 52 0.38 8.83 7.19
CA ALA A 52 0.49 7.39 6.96
C ALA A 52 1.64 7.12 5.98
N GLU A 53 2.34 6.01 6.17
CA GLU A 53 3.09 5.37 5.11
C GLU A 53 2.09 4.80 4.09
N VAL A 54 2.25 5.22 2.84
CA VAL A 54 1.40 4.82 1.72
C VAL A 54 2.26 4.49 0.50
N VAL A 55 1.66 3.80 -0.46
CA VAL A 55 2.19 3.66 -1.82
C VAL A 55 1.26 4.36 -2.79
N GLN A 56 1.81 5.08 -3.76
CA GLN A 56 1.11 5.56 -4.94
C GLN A 56 1.41 4.64 -6.11
N ILE A 57 0.37 3.98 -6.63
CA ILE A 57 0.44 2.94 -7.65
C ILE A 57 -0.11 3.53 -8.94
N THR A 58 0.69 3.53 -10.00
CA THR A 58 0.24 3.89 -11.36
C THR A 58 0.00 2.60 -12.14
N PHE A 59 -1.19 2.43 -12.71
CA PHE A 59 -1.60 1.19 -13.38
C PHE A 59 -2.41 1.45 -14.66
N ASP A 60 -2.38 0.49 -15.59
CA ASP A 60 -3.20 0.52 -16.80
C ASP A 60 -4.56 -0.12 -16.52
N PRO A 61 -5.66 0.66 -16.45
CA PRO A 61 -7.01 0.13 -16.20
C PRO A 61 -7.51 -0.83 -17.29
N LYS A 62 -6.83 -0.93 -18.44
CA LYS A 62 -7.13 -1.94 -19.48
C LYS A 62 -6.60 -3.33 -19.13
N ILE A 63 -5.61 -3.42 -18.24
CA ILE A 63 -4.94 -4.66 -17.85
C ILE A 63 -5.37 -5.07 -16.43
N ILE A 64 -5.36 -4.12 -15.49
CA ILE A 64 -5.75 -4.33 -14.09
C ILE A 64 -6.66 -3.19 -13.63
N GLY A 65 -7.86 -3.52 -13.14
CA GLY A 65 -8.83 -2.52 -12.69
C GLY A 65 -8.61 -2.07 -11.24
N TYR A 66 -9.13 -0.90 -10.86
CA TYR A 66 -9.05 -0.40 -9.47
C TYR A 66 -9.67 -1.38 -8.45
N SER A 67 -10.72 -2.13 -8.82
CA SER A 67 -11.27 -3.18 -7.95
C SER A 67 -10.25 -4.28 -7.63
N GLU A 68 -9.47 -4.71 -8.63
CA GLU A 68 -8.43 -5.74 -8.45
C GLU A 68 -7.26 -5.18 -7.62
N ILE A 69 -6.88 -3.90 -7.83
CA ILE A 69 -5.92 -3.19 -6.98
C ILE A 69 -6.37 -3.25 -5.51
N LEU A 70 -7.65 -3.02 -5.22
CA LEU A 70 -8.19 -3.12 -3.86
C LEU A 70 -8.27 -4.57 -3.34
N GLU A 71 -8.55 -5.55 -4.18
CA GLU A 71 -8.52 -6.96 -3.77
C GLU A 71 -7.10 -7.39 -3.35
N ILE A 72 -6.07 -6.95 -4.09
CA ILE A 72 -4.66 -7.12 -3.71
C ILE A 72 -4.37 -6.45 -2.37
N PHE A 73 -4.93 -5.26 -2.12
CA PHE A 73 -4.75 -4.54 -0.86
C PHE A 73 -5.23 -5.37 0.33
N TRP A 74 -6.44 -5.94 0.25
CA TRP A 74 -7.04 -6.71 1.35
C TRP A 74 -6.30 -8.01 1.68
N ILE A 75 -5.65 -8.65 0.70
CA ILE A 75 -4.86 -9.85 0.96
C ILE A 75 -3.45 -9.53 1.51
N SER A 76 -2.98 -8.29 1.36
CA SER A 76 -1.58 -7.89 1.62
C SER A 76 -1.30 -7.45 3.06
N HIS A 77 -2.34 -7.21 3.85
CA HIS A 77 -2.22 -6.70 5.21
C HIS A 77 -3.45 -7.11 6.05
N ASP A 78 -3.37 -6.95 7.36
CA ASP A 78 -4.53 -7.08 8.26
C ASP A 78 -5.24 -5.71 8.40
N PRO A 79 -6.46 -5.53 7.84
CA PRO A 79 -7.21 -4.28 7.86
C PRO A 79 -8.05 -4.09 9.15
N THR A 80 -7.96 -5.01 10.11
CA THR A 80 -8.75 -4.98 11.36
C THR A 80 -7.97 -4.40 12.55
N THR A 81 -6.67 -4.19 12.37
CA THR A 81 -5.78 -3.69 13.42
C THR A 81 -5.60 -2.18 13.33
N LEU A 82 -6.11 -1.45 14.33
CA LEU A 82 -6.01 0.00 14.38
C LEU A 82 -4.56 0.44 14.63
N ASN A 83 -4.03 1.30 13.74
CA ASN A 83 -2.69 1.91 13.85
C ASN A 83 -1.57 0.88 14.06
N ARG A 84 -1.66 -0.28 13.40
CA ARG A 84 -0.69 -1.36 13.52
C ARG A 84 -0.70 -2.24 12.27
N GLN A 85 0.45 -2.85 11.97
CA GLN A 85 0.52 -4.01 11.10
C GLN A 85 1.58 -4.98 11.60
N GLY A 86 1.16 -6.15 12.08
CA GLY A 86 2.08 -7.07 12.75
C GLY A 86 2.81 -6.39 13.91
N ASN A 87 4.13 -6.32 13.83
CA ASN A 87 4.99 -5.69 14.84
C ASN A 87 5.21 -4.19 14.62
N ASP A 88 4.75 -3.63 13.50
CA ASP A 88 4.88 -2.20 13.20
C ASP A 88 3.71 -1.46 13.85
N VAL A 89 3.98 -0.68 14.89
CA VAL A 89 2.96 0.00 15.71
C VAL A 89 3.09 1.51 15.59
N GLY A 90 1.98 2.18 15.26
CA GLY A 90 1.93 3.63 15.13
C GLY A 90 0.89 4.08 14.10
N THR A 91 0.47 5.35 14.21
CA THR A 91 -0.52 5.94 13.28
C THR A 91 -0.03 5.99 11.83
N GLN A 92 1.29 5.96 11.64
CA GLN A 92 1.91 5.88 10.32
C GLN A 92 1.66 4.53 9.63
N TYR A 93 1.34 3.47 10.39
CA TYR A 93 1.10 2.13 9.87
C TYR A 93 -0.39 1.78 9.76
N ARG A 94 -1.27 2.77 9.92
CA ARG A 94 -2.72 2.56 9.83
C ARG A 94 -3.14 2.13 8.41
N SER A 95 -4.20 1.33 8.34
CA SER A 95 -4.84 1.00 7.07
C SER A 95 -5.66 2.18 6.55
N ILE A 96 -5.40 2.61 5.32
CA ILE A 96 -6.07 3.75 4.68
C ILE A 96 -6.12 3.61 3.15
N ILE A 97 -7.23 4.01 2.56
CA ILE A 97 -7.44 4.16 1.11
C ILE A 97 -7.64 5.65 0.84
N LEU A 98 -6.75 6.23 0.04
CA LEU A 98 -6.82 7.62 -0.39
C LEU A 98 -7.33 7.69 -1.83
N TYR A 99 -8.60 8.02 -2.00
CA TYR A 99 -9.24 8.06 -3.32
C TYR A 99 -8.91 9.35 -4.07
N HIS A 100 -8.82 9.23 -5.39
CA HIS A 100 -8.49 10.33 -6.32
C HIS A 100 -9.74 10.89 -7.02
N SER A 101 -10.87 10.18 -6.97
CA SER A 101 -12.13 10.57 -7.60
C SER A 101 -13.36 10.05 -6.84
N PRO A 102 -14.56 10.61 -7.10
CA PRO A 102 -15.81 10.06 -6.57
C PRO A 102 -16.06 8.60 -6.96
N GLU A 103 -15.65 8.20 -8.17
CA GLU A 103 -15.76 6.83 -8.66
C GLU A 103 -14.88 5.88 -7.83
N GLN A 104 -13.64 6.28 -7.55
CA GLN A 104 -12.76 5.50 -6.67
C GLN A 104 -13.30 5.43 -5.25
N LYS A 105 -13.85 6.52 -4.70
CA LYS A 105 -14.50 6.51 -3.38
C LYS A 105 -15.58 5.44 -3.32
N LYS A 106 -16.48 5.43 -4.30
CA LYS A 106 -17.58 4.45 -4.38
C LYS A 106 -17.04 3.02 -4.46
N GLN A 107 -16.04 2.77 -5.29
CA GLN A 107 -15.42 1.45 -5.41
C GLN A 107 -14.71 1.02 -4.12
N ALA A 108 -14.02 1.93 -3.45
CA ALA A 108 -13.35 1.69 -2.16
C ALA A 108 -14.36 1.31 -1.07
N GLU A 109 -15.44 2.09 -0.90
CA GLU A 109 -16.50 1.79 0.07
C GLU A 109 -17.17 0.44 -0.20
N GLN A 110 -17.46 0.13 -1.46
CA GLN A 110 -17.98 -1.18 -1.84
C GLN A 110 -16.99 -2.31 -1.57
N SER A 111 -15.69 -2.06 -1.79
CA SER A 111 -14.63 -3.02 -1.55
C SER A 111 -14.47 -3.33 -0.06
N VAL A 112 -14.54 -2.32 0.81
CA VAL A 112 -14.57 -2.50 2.29
C VAL A 112 -15.73 -3.42 2.70
N GLN A 113 -16.94 -3.19 2.17
CA GLN A 113 -18.10 -4.03 2.49
C GLN A 113 -17.94 -5.48 2.03
N LYS A 114 -17.36 -5.69 0.84
CA LYS A 114 -17.06 -7.04 0.33
C LYS A 114 -15.99 -7.72 1.17
N ALA A 115 -14.91 -7.00 1.48
CA ALA A 115 -13.78 -7.50 2.25
C ALA A 115 -14.18 -7.90 3.67
N GLY A 116 -15.09 -7.16 4.31
CA GLY A 116 -15.57 -7.45 5.67
C GLY A 116 -16.18 -8.85 5.85
N LYS A 117 -16.55 -9.54 4.77
CA LYS A 117 -17.01 -10.94 4.82
C LYS A 117 -15.89 -11.95 5.07
N TYR A 118 -14.64 -11.57 4.85
CA TYR A 118 -13.47 -12.44 4.97
C TYR A 118 -12.69 -12.24 6.28
N PHE A 119 -13.03 -11.22 7.06
CA PHE A 119 -12.38 -10.93 8.34
C PHE A 119 -13.34 -11.19 9.49
N SER A 120 -12.82 -11.77 10.58
CA SER A 120 -13.62 -12.03 11.79
C SER A 120 -13.87 -10.75 12.58
N ASP A 121 -12.90 -9.83 12.57
CA ASP A 121 -12.99 -8.54 13.23
C ASP A 121 -13.41 -7.44 12.24
N PRO A 122 -14.04 -6.35 12.71
CA PRO A 122 -14.43 -5.23 11.85
C PRO A 122 -13.22 -4.58 11.16
N ILE A 123 -13.38 -4.24 9.88
CA ILE A 123 -12.39 -3.45 9.14
C ILE A 123 -12.34 -2.04 9.72
N VAL A 124 -11.13 -1.57 10.04
CA VAL A 124 -10.85 -0.21 10.55
C VAL A 124 -10.19 0.69 9.50
N THR A 125 -10.06 0.22 8.27
CA THR A 125 -9.49 0.97 7.15
C THR A 125 -10.23 2.29 6.91
N GLN A 126 -9.47 3.38 6.88
CA GLN A 126 -9.98 4.70 6.55
C GLN A 126 -10.19 4.84 5.03
N VAL A 127 -11.26 5.50 4.62
CA VAL A 127 -11.50 5.87 3.20
C VAL A 127 -11.64 7.38 3.12
N GLU A 128 -10.59 8.03 2.62
CA GLU A 128 -10.48 9.49 2.62
C GLU A 128 -10.03 10.02 1.26
N THR A 129 -10.26 11.30 1.00
CA THR A 129 -9.75 11.93 -0.23
C THR A 129 -8.24 12.09 -0.14
N LEU A 130 -7.51 11.79 -1.21
CA LEU A 130 -6.14 12.25 -1.31
C LEU A 130 -6.13 13.78 -1.39
N LYS A 131 -5.32 14.43 -0.54
CA LYS A 131 -5.09 15.87 -0.59
C LYS A 131 -3.72 16.17 -1.17
N GLU A 132 -2.68 15.61 -0.56
CA GLU A 132 -1.29 15.76 -0.95
C GLU A 132 -0.57 14.42 -0.73
N PHE A 133 0.40 14.14 -1.58
CA PHE A 133 1.28 12.98 -1.50
C PHE A 133 2.73 13.46 -1.54
N TYR A 134 3.53 12.98 -0.59
CA TYR A 134 4.94 13.30 -0.47
C TYR A 134 5.76 12.03 -0.76
N PRO A 135 6.47 11.94 -1.89
CA PRO A 135 7.37 10.83 -2.15
C PRO A 135 8.38 10.67 -1.01
N ALA A 136 8.55 9.44 -0.52
CA ALA A 136 9.60 9.14 0.45
C ALA A 136 10.98 9.21 -0.21
N GLU A 137 12.00 9.35 0.60
CA GLU A 137 13.38 9.45 0.18
C GLU A 137 13.81 8.24 -0.69
N ASN A 138 14.74 8.45 -1.62
CA ASN A 138 15.12 7.43 -2.62
C ASN A 138 15.56 6.09 -2.01
N TYR A 139 16.11 6.08 -0.80
CA TYR A 139 16.52 4.85 -0.13
C TYR A 139 15.34 3.98 0.36
N HIS A 140 14.12 4.53 0.40
CA HIS A 140 12.89 3.78 0.66
C HIS A 140 12.29 3.15 -0.60
N GLN A 141 12.65 3.63 -1.78
CA GLN A 141 12.11 3.14 -3.05
C GLN A 141 12.79 1.83 -3.44
N ASN A 142 12.02 0.88 -3.97
CA ASN A 142 12.50 -0.44 -4.37
C ASN A 142 13.22 -1.20 -3.24
N TYR A 143 12.83 -0.97 -1.98
CA TYR A 143 13.63 -1.40 -0.82
C TYR A 143 13.88 -2.91 -0.82
N PHE A 144 12.86 -3.72 -1.10
CA PHE A 144 12.99 -5.18 -1.13
C PHE A 144 13.99 -5.66 -2.21
N ARG A 145 14.01 -5.00 -3.37
CA ARG A 145 14.89 -5.35 -4.49
C ARG A 145 16.35 -4.98 -4.22
N THR A 146 16.57 -3.83 -3.58
CA THR A 146 17.91 -3.30 -3.30
C THR A 146 18.51 -3.85 -2.00
N ASN A 147 17.68 -4.35 -1.09
CA ASN A 147 18.09 -4.86 0.22
C ASN A 147 17.64 -6.32 0.48
N PRO A 148 17.84 -7.27 -0.46
CA PRO A 148 17.27 -8.61 -0.33
C PRO A 148 17.78 -9.35 0.91
N LYS A 149 19.01 -9.06 1.38
CA LYS A 149 19.64 -9.71 2.54
C LYS A 149 19.13 -9.22 3.90
N GLN A 150 18.32 -8.16 3.95
CA GLN A 150 17.81 -7.66 5.23
C GLN A 150 16.85 -8.67 5.86
N ALA A 151 16.91 -8.80 7.18
CA ALA A 151 16.05 -9.70 7.93
C ALA A 151 14.57 -9.33 7.73
N TYR A 152 14.26 -8.03 7.73
CA TYR A 152 12.91 -7.53 7.50
C TYR A 152 12.35 -7.99 6.14
N CYS A 153 13.16 -7.94 5.08
CA CYS A 153 12.78 -8.43 3.75
C CYS A 153 12.41 -9.93 3.78
N HIS A 154 13.20 -10.75 4.48
CA HIS A 154 12.98 -12.20 4.54
C HIS A 154 11.79 -12.60 5.41
N TYR A 155 11.62 -11.98 6.58
CA TYR A 155 10.64 -12.41 7.56
C TYR A 155 9.29 -11.69 7.44
N VAL A 156 9.25 -10.51 6.82
CA VAL A 156 8.02 -9.69 6.73
C VAL A 156 7.56 -9.51 5.28
N ILE A 157 8.46 -9.10 4.38
CA ILE A 157 8.07 -8.79 2.98
C ILE A 157 7.88 -10.06 2.16
N LYS A 158 8.85 -11.00 2.20
CA LYS A 158 8.82 -12.22 1.38
C LYS A 158 7.54 -13.05 1.60
N PRO A 159 7.06 -13.29 2.84
CA PRO A 159 5.81 -14.03 3.04
C PRO A 159 4.59 -13.38 2.36
N LYS A 160 4.56 -12.04 2.29
CA LYS A 160 3.48 -11.30 1.60
C LYS A 160 3.56 -11.47 0.09
N ILE A 161 4.76 -11.42 -0.49
CA ILE A 161 4.98 -11.73 -1.91
C ILE A 161 4.57 -13.18 -2.20
N ASP A 162 5.04 -14.15 -1.39
CA ASP A 162 4.72 -15.56 -1.58
C ASP A 162 3.21 -15.83 -1.49
N LYS A 163 2.50 -15.10 -0.61
CA LYS A 163 1.04 -15.14 -0.54
C LYS A 163 0.41 -14.60 -1.83
N TYR A 164 0.86 -13.44 -2.31
CA TYR A 164 0.40 -12.86 -3.58
C TYR A 164 0.56 -13.83 -4.75
N LEU A 165 1.73 -14.45 -4.89
CA LEU A 165 2.03 -15.40 -5.97
C LEU A 165 1.14 -16.67 -5.95
N LYS A 166 0.48 -16.97 -4.83
CA LYS A 166 -0.43 -18.12 -4.67
C LYS A 166 -1.91 -17.78 -4.88
N THR A 167 -2.26 -16.50 -5.07
CA THR A 167 -3.65 -16.05 -5.16
C THR A 167 -4.29 -16.25 -6.53
N GLY A 168 -3.48 -16.45 -7.57
CA GLY A 168 -3.95 -16.53 -8.95
C GLY A 168 -4.10 -15.18 -9.65
N PHE A 169 -3.79 -14.05 -8.99
CA PHE A 169 -3.62 -12.77 -9.66
C PHE A 169 -2.52 -12.86 -10.71
N LYS A 170 -2.68 -12.08 -11.79
CA LYS A 170 -1.71 -12.07 -12.87
C LYS A 170 -0.41 -11.44 -12.40
N VAL A 171 0.66 -12.20 -12.53
CA VAL A 171 2.01 -11.78 -12.19
C VAL A 171 2.67 -11.28 -13.46
N ARG A 172 3.28 -10.11 -13.41
CA ARG A 172 4.03 -9.60 -14.56
C ARG A 172 5.20 -10.53 -14.89
N LYS A 173 5.56 -10.60 -16.18
CA LYS A 173 6.62 -11.50 -16.66
C LYS A 173 8.03 -10.97 -16.40
N GLU A 174 8.21 -9.66 -16.30
CA GLU A 174 9.50 -8.97 -16.11
C GLU A 174 9.37 -7.87 -15.05
N GLY A 175 10.44 -7.59 -14.27
CA GLY A 175 10.50 -6.54 -13.23
C GLY A 175 10.11 -5.14 -13.72
N PRO A 176 9.72 -4.14 -12.89
CA PRO A 176 9.47 -2.81 -13.41
C PRO A 176 10.85 -2.20 -13.71
N GLU A 177 10.90 -1.29 -14.68
CA GLU A 177 12.09 -0.45 -14.80
C GLU A 177 12.34 0.26 -13.47
N ILE A 178 13.59 0.25 -13.01
CA ILE A 178 13.99 1.02 -11.84
C ILE A 178 14.01 2.47 -12.31
N VAL A 179 13.00 3.24 -11.94
CA VAL A 179 13.00 4.70 -12.09
C VAL A 179 13.86 5.32 -11.00
#